data_AF-A0A7Y6YN99-F1
#
_entry.id   AF-A0A7Y6YN99-F1
#
_cell.length_a   1.000
_cell.length_b   1.000
_cell.length_c   1.000
_cell.angle_alpha   90.00
_cell.angle_beta   90.00
_cell.angle_gamma   90.00
#
_symmetry.space_group_name_H-M   'P 1'
#
loop_
_entity.id
_entity.type
_entity.pdbx_description
1 polymer ?
#
loop_
_entity_poly.entity_id
_entity_poly.type
_entity_poly.pdbx_seq_one_letter_code
_entity_poly.pdbx_strand_id
1 'polypeptide(L)'
;SFKHLNAKIIKPAGAEVNKTSNILLTPEFKKMGRQVAEVRFRIKENPQLAMLDIDDGAGVRQGAVYGQLMELGVSDRLARQWIAEHGEDYVAEKVGYLKGQKGVDSPVRYLSAALRDDYKSGPAETAKEVAPEVLAAAEARKAAEAEAARAAAAEDAAKARERTRRAQKLERIRELAGGRSPTQRDADKRLFLSRLEDEIDREEFRNRGWAAALLAAEMAAFWEELVPGAFEDLPV
;
A
#
# COMPACT_ATOMS: atom_id res chain seq x y z
N SER A 1 26.77 -3.67 -0.40
CA SER A 1 27.73 -4.70 0.06
C SER A 1 27.08 -6.07 0.09
N PHE A 2 27.78 -7.13 -0.35
CA PHE A 2 27.29 -8.52 -0.34
C PHE A 2 26.78 -8.95 1.05
N LYS A 3 27.37 -8.43 2.14
CA LYS A 3 26.92 -8.69 3.51
C LYS A 3 25.45 -8.33 3.72
N HIS A 4 25.00 -7.17 3.23
CA HIS A 4 23.60 -6.74 3.37
C HIS A 4 22.66 -7.50 2.44
N LEU A 5 23.07 -7.75 1.20
CA LEU A 5 22.29 -8.53 0.24
C LEU A 5 22.05 -9.96 0.77
N ASN A 6 23.10 -10.60 1.28
CA ASN A 6 23.00 -11.95 1.84
C ASN A 6 22.11 -11.99 3.10
N ALA A 7 22.29 -11.02 4.01
CA ALA A 7 21.55 -11.01 5.27
C ALA A 7 20.08 -10.59 5.13
N LYS A 8 19.77 -9.61 4.27
CA LYS A 8 18.42 -9.04 4.16
C LYS A 8 17.56 -9.64 3.05
N ILE A 9 18.18 -10.22 2.02
CA ILE A 9 17.44 -10.68 0.82
C ILE A 9 17.62 -12.18 0.62
N ILE A 10 18.85 -12.65 0.41
CA ILE A 10 19.09 -14.04 -0.01
C ILE A 10 18.68 -15.05 1.08
N LYS A 11 19.07 -14.82 2.34
CA LYS A 11 18.71 -15.71 3.44
C LYS A 11 17.21 -15.67 3.78
N PRO A 12 16.56 -14.49 3.94
CA PRO A 12 15.12 -14.44 4.21
C PRO A 12 14.29 -15.07 3.08
N ALA A 13 14.58 -14.75 1.82
CA ALA A 13 13.84 -15.31 0.68
C ALA A 13 14.01 -16.83 0.58
N GLY A 14 15.23 -17.36 0.79
CA GLY A 14 15.45 -18.81 0.81
C GLY A 14 14.68 -19.52 1.93
N ALA A 15 14.59 -18.91 3.12
CA ALA A 15 13.85 -19.48 4.24
C ALA A 15 12.33 -19.49 3.99
N GLU A 16 11.79 -18.43 3.38
CA GLU A 16 10.38 -18.34 3.04
C GLU A 16 9.94 -19.38 2.01
N VAL A 17 10.75 -19.56 0.95
CA VAL A 17 10.49 -20.58 -0.08
C VAL A 17 10.59 -21.99 0.50
N ASN A 18 11.63 -22.28 1.30
CA ASN A 18 11.78 -23.59 1.93
C ASN A 18 10.64 -23.94 2.90
N LYS A 19 9.97 -22.92 3.46
CA LYS A 19 8.83 -23.10 4.36
C LYS A 19 7.50 -23.30 3.60
N THR A 20 7.34 -22.61 2.47
CA THR A 20 6.03 -22.44 1.83
C THR A 20 5.87 -23.24 0.54
N SER A 21 6.98 -23.67 -0.08
CA SER A 21 6.98 -24.35 -1.36
C SER A 21 7.41 -25.82 -1.26
N ASN A 22 7.12 -26.57 -2.32
CA ASN A 22 7.50 -27.98 -2.53
C ASN A 22 8.98 -28.20 -2.87
N ILE A 23 9.79 -27.14 -2.84
CA ILE A 23 11.21 -27.17 -3.19
C ILE A 23 12.08 -26.68 -2.03
N LEU A 24 13.29 -27.21 -1.97
CA LEU A 24 14.36 -26.77 -1.09
C LEU A 24 15.42 -26.04 -1.91
N LEU A 25 15.62 -24.76 -1.58
CA LEU A 25 16.64 -23.87 -2.12
C LEU A 25 17.85 -23.80 -1.18
N THR A 26 19.03 -24.06 -1.73
CA THR A 26 20.31 -23.82 -1.07
C THR A 26 21.15 -22.86 -1.90
N PRO A 27 21.45 -21.64 -1.40
CA PRO A 27 22.32 -20.69 -2.09
C PRO A 27 23.81 -21.06 -1.94
N GLU A 28 24.55 -21.04 -3.04
CA GLU A 28 26.00 -21.19 -3.12
C GLU A 28 26.63 -19.92 -3.70
N PHE A 29 27.78 -19.52 -3.15
CA PHE A 29 28.46 -18.28 -3.52
C PHE A 29 29.86 -18.56 -4.03
N LYS A 30 30.21 -18.01 -5.20
CA LYS A 30 31.57 -18.09 -5.75
C LYS A 30 32.29 -16.77 -5.54
N LYS A 31 33.49 -16.84 -4.96
CA LYS A 31 34.36 -15.68 -4.75
C LYS A 31 35.33 -15.51 -5.91
N MET A 32 35.54 -14.28 -6.33
CA MET A 32 36.67 -13.86 -7.17
C MET A 32 37.51 -12.87 -6.35
N GLY A 33 38.67 -13.32 -5.88
CA GLY A 33 39.48 -12.58 -4.92
C GLY A 33 38.70 -12.31 -3.62
N ARG A 34 38.56 -11.02 -3.26
CA ARG A 34 37.92 -10.60 -2.00
C ARG A 34 36.41 -10.37 -2.13
N GLN A 35 35.85 -10.47 -3.33
CA GLN A 35 34.43 -10.19 -3.60
C GLN A 35 33.69 -11.46 -4.04
N VAL A 36 32.39 -11.52 -3.75
CA VAL A 36 31.50 -12.58 -4.28
C VAL A 36 31.00 -12.12 -5.64
N ALA A 37 31.30 -12.90 -6.69
CA ALA A 37 31.00 -12.55 -8.07
C ALA A 37 29.74 -13.26 -8.59
N GLU A 38 29.46 -14.48 -8.12
CA GLU A 38 28.35 -15.30 -8.62
C GLU A 38 27.56 -15.93 -7.46
N VAL A 39 26.26 -16.09 -7.68
CA VAL A 39 25.34 -16.86 -6.81
C VAL A 39 24.68 -17.95 -7.64
N ARG A 40 24.62 -19.16 -7.08
CA ARG A 40 23.93 -20.32 -7.67
C ARG A 40 22.93 -20.86 -6.65
N PHE A 41 21.70 -21.12 -7.07
CA PHE A 41 20.72 -21.80 -6.22
C PHE A 41 20.64 -23.27 -6.61
N ARG A 42 20.90 -24.17 -5.65
CA ARG A 42 20.61 -25.60 -5.80
C ARG A 42 19.16 -25.83 -5.40
N ILE A 43 18.40 -26.41 -6.30
CA ILE A 43 17.00 -26.78 -6.10
C ILE A 43 16.93 -28.28 -5.91
N LYS A 44 16.27 -28.73 -4.85
CA LYS A 44 15.88 -30.12 -4.63
C LYS A 44 14.39 -30.15 -4.36
N GLU A 45 13.72 -31.24 -4.71
CA GLU A 45 12.36 -31.48 -4.22
C GLU A 45 12.40 -31.72 -2.71
N ASN A 46 11.39 -31.24 -1.99
CA ASN A 46 11.29 -31.42 -0.54
C ASN A 46 10.73 -32.82 -0.21
N PRO A 47 11.54 -33.77 0.30
CA PRO A 47 11.10 -35.15 0.52
C PRO A 47 10.01 -35.27 1.58
N GLN A 48 9.93 -34.30 2.51
CA GLN A 48 8.91 -34.27 3.56
C GLN A 48 7.54 -33.86 3.02
N LEU A 49 7.46 -33.09 1.93
CA LEU A 49 6.20 -32.78 1.24
C LEU A 49 5.77 -33.91 0.29
N ALA A 50 6.73 -34.64 -0.30
CA ALA A 50 6.42 -35.79 -1.15
C ALA A 50 5.89 -37.00 -0.35
N MET A 51 6.30 -37.18 0.90
CA MET A 51 5.84 -38.29 1.76
C MET A 51 4.47 -38.01 2.42
N LEU A 52 4.07 -36.75 2.58
CA LEU A 52 2.75 -36.37 3.14
C LEU A 52 1.60 -36.46 2.12
N ASP A 53 1.88 -36.71 0.84
CA ASP A 53 0.86 -36.83 -0.22
C ASP A 53 0.53 -38.29 -0.58
N ILE A 54 1.09 -39.28 0.14
CA ILE A 54 0.98 -40.71 -0.25
C ILE A 54 0.02 -41.54 0.60
N ASP A 55 -0.44 -41.12 1.78
CA ASP A 55 -1.45 -41.95 2.49
C ASP A 55 -2.43 -41.13 3.35
N ASP A 56 -3.69 -41.58 3.36
CA ASP A 56 -4.95 -41.02 3.93
C ASP A 56 -5.86 -40.12 3.03
N GLY A 57 -5.44 -39.74 1.81
CA GLY A 57 -6.17 -38.70 1.05
C GLY A 57 -7.22 -39.16 0.02
N ALA A 58 -7.26 -40.44 -0.36
CA ALA A 58 -8.13 -40.88 -1.45
C ALA A 58 -9.63 -40.88 -1.08
N GLY A 59 -9.98 -41.25 0.15
CA GLY A 59 -11.36 -41.23 0.65
C GLY A 59 -11.89 -39.82 0.87
N VAL A 60 -11.08 -38.95 1.48
CA VAL A 60 -11.48 -37.57 1.84
C VAL A 60 -11.79 -36.72 0.60
N ARG A 61 -11.05 -36.88 -0.49
CA ARG A 61 -11.28 -36.13 -1.75
C ARG A 61 -12.56 -36.53 -2.48
N GLN A 62 -13.09 -37.72 -2.22
CA GLN A 62 -14.34 -38.22 -2.81
C GLN A 62 -15.55 -38.02 -1.89
N GLY A 63 -15.34 -37.55 -0.66
CA GLY A 63 -16.41 -37.30 0.30
C GLY A 63 -17.33 -36.15 -0.10
N ALA A 64 -18.64 -36.31 0.14
CA ALA A 64 -19.63 -35.29 -0.16
C ALA A 64 -19.37 -33.97 0.59
N VAL A 65 -18.80 -34.07 1.80
CA VAL A 65 -18.46 -32.92 2.65
C VAL A 65 -17.31 -32.09 2.06
N TYR A 66 -16.31 -32.76 1.48
CA TYR A 66 -15.19 -32.08 0.83
C TYR A 66 -15.67 -31.22 -0.36
N GLY A 67 -16.58 -31.75 -1.18
CA GLY A 67 -17.21 -30.98 -2.27
C GLY A 67 -17.95 -29.73 -1.77
N GLN A 68 -18.69 -29.85 -0.67
CA GLN A 68 -19.40 -28.71 -0.08
C GLN A 68 -18.46 -27.63 0.47
N LEU A 69 -17.31 -28.01 1.04
CA LEU A 69 -16.29 -27.05 1.49
C LEU A 69 -15.68 -26.28 0.31
N MET A 70 -15.43 -26.98 -0.80
CA MET A 70 -14.92 -26.36 -2.03
C MET A 70 -15.94 -25.37 -2.64
N GLU A 71 -17.23 -25.72 -2.65
CA GLU A 71 -18.30 -24.80 -3.09
C GLU A 71 -18.37 -23.52 -2.24
N LEU A 72 -18.05 -23.63 -0.95
CA LEU A 72 -17.99 -22.49 -0.01
C LEU A 72 -16.70 -21.66 -0.14
N GLY A 73 -15.77 -22.05 -1.01
CA GLY A 73 -14.50 -21.34 -1.26
C GLY A 73 -13.39 -21.67 -0.26
N VAL A 74 -13.51 -22.78 0.49
CA VAL A 74 -12.44 -23.28 1.36
C VAL A 74 -11.33 -23.87 0.48
N SER A 75 -10.06 -23.59 0.79
CA SER A 75 -8.94 -24.16 0.03
C SER A 75 -8.78 -25.68 0.30
N ASP A 76 -8.34 -26.44 -0.72
CA ASP A 76 -8.16 -27.90 -0.64
C ASP A 76 -7.39 -28.35 0.61
N ARG A 77 -6.29 -27.66 0.93
CA ARG A 77 -5.49 -27.92 2.13
C ARG A 77 -6.29 -27.73 3.42
N LEU A 78 -7.07 -26.65 3.50
CA LEU A 78 -7.83 -26.31 4.70
C LEU A 78 -9.00 -27.27 4.89
N ALA A 79 -9.66 -27.68 3.80
CA ALA A 79 -10.72 -28.68 3.82
C ALA A 79 -10.21 -30.03 4.33
N ARG A 80 -9.05 -30.50 3.85
CA ARG A 80 -8.43 -31.73 4.36
C ARG A 80 -8.02 -31.63 5.81
N GLN A 81 -7.44 -30.49 6.21
CA GLN A 81 -7.06 -30.27 7.59
C GLN A 81 -8.28 -30.36 8.52
N TRP A 82 -9.38 -29.71 8.17
CA TRP A 82 -10.60 -29.75 8.98
C TRP A 82 -11.22 -31.13 9.06
N ILE A 83 -11.26 -31.87 7.96
CA ILE A 83 -11.79 -33.24 7.94
C ILE A 83 -10.90 -34.18 8.76
N ALA A 84 -9.57 -34.04 8.68
CA ALA A 84 -8.64 -34.83 9.47
C ALA A 84 -8.66 -34.48 10.97
N GLU A 85 -8.83 -33.20 11.31
CA GLU A 85 -8.77 -32.69 12.69
C GLU A 85 -10.10 -32.89 13.45
N HIS A 86 -11.23 -32.72 12.78
CA HIS A 86 -12.55 -32.76 13.42
C HIS A 86 -13.43 -33.93 12.98
N GLY A 87 -13.06 -34.65 11.92
CA GLY A 87 -13.86 -35.73 11.33
C GLY A 87 -14.90 -35.24 10.32
N GLU A 88 -15.24 -36.10 9.36
CA GLU A 88 -16.16 -35.77 8.25
C GLU A 88 -17.57 -35.40 8.74
N ASP A 89 -18.12 -36.18 9.67
CA ASP A 89 -19.49 -36.00 10.19
C ASP A 89 -19.67 -34.66 10.93
N TYR A 90 -18.65 -34.25 11.70
CA TYR A 90 -18.69 -33.01 12.47
C TYR A 90 -18.59 -31.79 11.55
N VAL A 91 -17.72 -31.85 10.54
CA VAL A 91 -17.60 -30.78 9.54
C VAL A 91 -18.89 -30.68 8.72
N ALA A 92 -19.52 -31.80 8.37
CA ALA A 92 -20.81 -31.82 7.69
C ALA A 92 -21.90 -31.10 8.50
N GLU A 93 -21.97 -31.35 9.82
CA GLU A 93 -22.91 -30.69 10.72
C GLU A 93 -22.72 -29.16 10.70
N LYS A 94 -21.48 -28.67 10.77
CA LYS A 94 -21.18 -27.23 10.76
C LYS A 94 -21.43 -26.57 9.41
N VAL A 95 -21.17 -27.28 8.31
CA VAL A 95 -21.53 -26.81 6.96
C VAL A 95 -23.05 -26.71 6.82
N GLY A 96 -23.80 -27.67 7.37
CA GLY A 96 -25.26 -27.61 7.46
C GLY A 96 -25.77 -26.42 8.28
N TYR A 97 -25.14 -26.17 9.43
CA TYR A 97 -25.44 -25.02 10.28
C TYR A 97 -25.20 -23.68 9.57
N LEU A 98 -24.08 -23.54 8.86
CA LEU A 98 -23.77 -22.36 8.06
C LEU A 98 -24.80 -22.11 6.95
N LYS A 99 -25.23 -23.16 6.24
CA LYS A 99 -26.27 -23.06 5.19
C LYS A 99 -27.63 -22.61 5.74
N GLY A 100 -27.92 -22.90 7.00
CA GLY A 100 -29.13 -22.42 7.69
C GLY A 100 -29.08 -20.93 8.10
N GLN A 101 -27.89 -20.34 8.18
CA GLN A 101 -27.70 -18.96 8.63
C GLN A 101 -27.71 -17.98 7.45
N LYS A 102 -28.60 -16.98 7.48
CA LYS A 102 -28.68 -15.91 6.45
C LYS A 102 -27.82 -14.71 6.86
N GLY A 103 -27.09 -14.12 5.91
CA GLY A 103 -26.36 -12.86 6.10
C GLY A 103 -24.87 -12.99 6.48
N VAL A 104 -24.19 -14.07 6.10
CA VAL A 104 -22.76 -14.26 6.37
C VAL A 104 -21.91 -13.68 5.23
N ASP A 105 -21.21 -12.57 5.47
CA ASP A 105 -20.32 -11.94 4.48
C ASP A 105 -19.10 -12.80 4.11
N SER A 106 -18.62 -13.64 5.03
CA SER A 106 -17.46 -14.53 4.82
C SER A 106 -17.72 -15.95 5.36
N PRO A 107 -18.25 -16.85 4.52
CA PRO A 107 -18.55 -18.24 4.88
C PRO A 107 -17.36 -19.00 5.49
N VAL A 108 -16.16 -18.84 4.91
CA VAL A 108 -14.93 -19.51 5.36
C VAL A 108 -14.50 -19.05 6.76
N ARG A 109 -14.58 -17.74 7.03
CA ARG A 109 -14.21 -17.17 8.34
C ARG A 109 -15.18 -17.61 9.42
N TYR A 110 -16.47 -17.65 9.09
CA TYR A 110 -17.51 -18.13 9.99
C TYR A 110 -17.32 -19.62 10.32
N LEU A 111 -17.09 -20.46 9.32
CA LEU A 111 -16.87 -21.89 9.51
C LEU A 111 -15.59 -22.18 10.32
N SER A 112 -14.53 -21.39 10.11
CA SER A 112 -13.29 -21.45 10.91
C SER A 112 -13.53 -21.13 12.39
N ALA A 113 -14.44 -20.20 12.68
CA ALA A 113 -14.81 -19.86 14.06
C ALA A 113 -15.70 -20.96 14.66
N ALA A 114 -16.68 -21.45 13.90
CA ALA A 114 -17.59 -22.50 14.34
C ALA A 114 -16.88 -23.82 14.69
N LEU A 115 -15.83 -24.19 13.94
CA LEU A 115 -14.98 -25.36 14.22
C LEU A 115 -14.06 -25.16 15.43
N ARG A 116 -13.59 -23.93 15.67
CA ARG A 116 -12.71 -23.61 16.81
C ARG A 116 -13.48 -23.55 18.13
N ASP A 117 -14.66 -22.96 18.11
CA ASP A 117 -15.45 -22.62 19.30
C ASP A 117 -16.57 -23.64 19.57
N ASP A 118 -16.53 -24.81 18.91
CA ASP A 118 -17.46 -25.96 19.06
C ASP A 118 -18.94 -25.56 19.09
N TYR A 119 -19.40 -24.84 18.06
CA TYR A 119 -20.78 -24.33 18.00
C TYR A 119 -21.79 -25.48 17.95
N LYS A 120 -22.42 -25.86 19.06
CA LYS A 120 -23.44 -26.94 19.10
C LYS A 120 -24.84 -26.43 18.85
N SER A 121 -25.64 -27.24 18.15
CA SER A 121 -27.07 -26.98 17.94
C SER A 121 -27.85 -27.21 19.24
N GLY A 122 -27.85 -26.22 20.14
CA GLY A 122 -28.85 -26.06 21.19
C GLY A 122 -30.08 -25.32 20.66
N PRO A 123 -31.25 -25.38 21.35
CA PRO A 123 -32.47 -24.74 20.89
C PRO A 123 -32.27 -23.22 20.79
N ALA A 124 -32.03 -22.74 19.57
CA ALA A 124 -32.02 -21.34 19.16
C ALA A 124 -31.65 -20.35 20.27
N GLU A 125 -30.53 -20.57 20.94
CA GLU A 125 -30.06 -19.64 21.96
C GLU A 125 -29.27 -18.57 21.24
N THR A 126 -30.06 -17.62 20.73
CA THR A 126 -29.66 -16.30 20.26
C THR A 126 -28.48 -16.33 19.29
N ALA A 127 -28.81 -16.14 18.01
CA ALA A 127 -27.98 -15.24 17.22
C ALA A 127 -27.64 -14.07 18.14
N LYS A 128 -26.36 -13.92 18.53
CA LYS A 128 -25.89 -12.65 19.07
C LYS A 128 -26.04 -11.69 17.89
N GLU A 129 -27.26 -11.19 17.74
CA GLU A 129 -27.59 -10.00 17.01
C GLU A 129 -26.50 -9.03 17.44
N VAL A 130 -25.64 -8.66 16.49
CA VAL A 130 -24.47 -7.84 16.76
C VAL A 130 -24.99 -6.66 17.57
N ALA A 131 -24.63 -6.58 18.85
CA ALA A 131 -25.32 -5.69 19.77
C ALA A 131 -25.35 -4.29 19.12
N PRO A 132 -26.48 -3.57 19.18
CA PRO A 132 -26.64 -2.30 18.46
C PRO A 132 -25.49 -1.32 18.76
N GLU A 133 -24.86 -1.46 19.93
CA GLU A 133 -23.63 -0.76 20.33
C GLU A 133 -22.39 -1.08 19.47
N VAL A 134 -22.18 -2.34 19.05
CA VAL A 134 -21.07 -2.75 18.19
C VAL A 134 -21.28 -2.28 16.74
N LEU A 135 -22.52 -2.31 16.26
CA LEU A 135 -22.87 -1.74 14.96
C LEU A 135 -22.72 -0.22 14.97
N ALA A 136 -23.21 0.47 16.01
CA ALA A 136 -23.04 1.91 16.19
C ALA A 136 -21.56 2.30 16.32
N ALA A 137 -20.74 1.53 17.02
CA ALA A 137 -19.30 1.76 17.13
C ALA A 137 -18.58 1.57 15.78
N ALA A 138 -18.98 0.56 15.00
CA ALA A 138 -18.45 0.34 13.66
C ALA A 138 -18.85 1.45 12.68
N GLU A 139 -20.09 1.94 12.76
CA GLU A 139 -20.57 3.08 11.98
C GLU A 139 -19.89 4.39 12.39
N ALA A 140 -19.72 4.64 13.69
CA ALA A 140 -18.99 5.80 14.20
C ALA A 140 -17.53 5.78 13.76
N ARG A 141 -16.88 4.60 13.78
CA ARG A 141 -15.51 4.45 13.26
C ARG A 141 -15.43 4.71 11.76
N LYS A 142 -16.36 4.18 10.96
CA LYS A 142 -16.44 4.44 9.52
C LYS A 142 -16.71 5.92 9.23
N ALA A 143 -17.57 6.57 10.01
CA ALA A 143 -17.86 8.00 9.89
C ALA A 143 -16.64 8.87 10.21
N ALA A 144 -15.91 8.54 11.29
CA ALA A 144 -14.67 9.21 11.67
C ALA A 144 -13.56 9.01 10.62
N GLU A 145 -13.43 7.81 10.07
CA GLU A 145 -12.47 7.53 8.99
C GLU A 145 -12.83 8.29 7.70
N ALA A 146 -14.13 8.35 7.36
CA ALA A 146 -14.61 9.13 6.22
C ALA A 146 -14.45 10.65 6.43
N GLU A 147 -14.58 11.15 7.65
CA GLU A 147 -14.31 12.54 8.00
C GLU A 147 -12.81 12.86 7.91
N ALA A 148 -11.94 12.00 8.47
CA ALA A 148 -10.49 12.15 8.36
C ALA A 148 -10.03 12.10 6.90
N ALA A 149 -10.57 11.19 6.09
CA ALA A 149 -10.29 11.13 4.66
C ALA A 149 -10.75 12.40 3.92
N ARG A 150 -11.92 12.94 4.25
CA ARG A 150 -12.40 14.22 3.70
C ARG A 150 -11.52 15.40 4.10
N ALA A 151 -11.07 15.45 5.34
CA ALA A 151 -10.16 16.49 5.83
C ALA A 151 -8.80 16.44 5.11
N ALA A 152 -8.21 15.25 4.98
CA ALA A 152 -6.96 15.05 4.25
C ALA A 152 -7.10 15.44 2.77
N ALA A 153 -8.19 15.02 2.11
CA ALA A 153 -8.47 15.41 0.72
C ALA A 153 -8.66 16.93 0.56
N ALA A 154 -9.28 17.60 1.53
CA ALA A 154 -9.43 19.05 1.53
C ALA A 154 -8.08 19.78 1.69
N GLU A 155 -7.20 19.27 2.57
CA GLU A 155 -5.84 19.80 2.75
C GLU A 155 -5.00 19.64 1.47
N ASP A 156 -5.04 18.46 0.84
CA ASP A 156 -4.34 18.20 -0.41
C ASP A 156 -4.87 19.08 -1.55
N ALA A 157 -6.20 19.26 -1.62
CA ALA A 157 -6.81 20.17 -2.59
C ALA A 157 -6.38 21.62 -2.36
N ALA A 158 -6.24 22.06 -1.10
CA ALA A 158 -5.75 23.40 -0.78
C ALA A 158 -4.28 23.59 -1.21
N LYS A 159 -3.41 22.63 -0.90
CA LYS A 159 -2.00 22.63 -1.35
C LYS A 159 -1.88 22.61 -2.87
N ALA A 160 -2.73 21.85 -3.56
CA ALA A 160 -2.76 21.80 -5.02
C ALA A 160 -3.16 23.15 -5.63
N ARG A 161 -4.19 23.81 -5.09
CA ARG A 161 -4.59 25.17 -5.51
C ARG A 161 -3.45 26.17 -5.30
N GLU A 162 -2.81 26.12 -4.14
CA GLU A 162 -1.65 26.98 -3.85
C GLU A 162 -0.50 26.76 -4.85
N ARG A 163 -0.16 25.51 -5.14
CA ARG A 163 0.88 25.18 -6.13
C ARG A 163 0.53 25.71 -7.52
N THR A 164 -0.72 25.57 -7.94
CA THR A 164 -1.21 26.10 -9.23
C THR A 164 -1.08 27.63 -9.27
N ARG A 165 -1.51 28.33 -8.20
CA ARG A 165 -1.39 29.79 -8.10
C ARG A 165 0.06 30.26 -8.14
N ARG A 166 0.96 29.57 -7.44
CA ARG A 166 2.42 29.85 -7.48
C ARG A 166 2.98 29.65 -8.89
N ALA A 167 2.57 28.58 -9.58
CA ALA A 167 3.00 28.30 -10.95
C ALA A 167 2.55 29.39 -11.93
N GLN A 168 1.29 29.84 -11.84
CA GLN A 168 0.73 30.92 -12.66
C GLN A 168 1.48 32.25 -12.44
N LYS A 169 1.78 32.61 -11.19
CA LYS A 169 2.60 33.80 -10.90
C LYS A 169 3.98 33.71 -11.53
N LEU A 170 4.66 32.57 -11.41
CA LEU A 170 5.98 32.36 -12.02
C LEU A 170 5.93 32.41 -13.55
N GLU A 171 4.86 31.90 -14.15
CA GLU A 171 4.63 32.00 -15.58
C GLU A 171 4.47 33.45 -16.02
N ARG A 172 3.62 34.20 -15.33
CA ARG A 172 3.43 35.64 -15.57
C ARG A 172 4.72 36.44 -15.45
N ILE A 173 5.53 36.15 -14.43
CA ILE A 173 6.87 36.76 -14.25
C ILE A 173 7.77 36.49 -15.46
N ARG A 174 7.78 35.25 -15.99
CA ARG A 174 8.57 34.91 -17.18
C ARG A 174 8.10 35.65 -18.43
N GLU A 175 6.79 35.82 -18.61
CA GLU A 175 6.23 36.61 -19.70
C GLU A 175 6.65 38.08 -19.62
N LEU A 176 6.52 38.69 -18.43
CA LEU A 176 6.93 40.09 -18.19
C LEU A 176 8.41 40.28 -18.50
N ALA A 177 9.26 39.39 -17.98
CA ALA A 177 10.68 39.41 -18.28
C ALA A 177 10.95 39.21 -19.78
N GLY A 178 10.24 38.29 -20.42
CA GLY A 178 10.36 38.00 -21.86
C GLY A 178 9.99 39.18 -22.76
N GLY A 179 9.01 39.99 -22.35
CA GLY A 179 8.58 41.20 -23.05
C GLY A 179 9.55 42.39 -22.96
N ARG A 180 10.54 42.34 -22.07
CA ARG A 180 11.55 43.39 -21.89
C ARG A 180 12.67 43.29 -22.93
N SER A 181 13.24 44.44 -23.31
CA SER A 181 14.43 44.47 -24.17
C SER A 181 15.63 43.79 -23.47
N PRO A 182 16.66 43.30 -24.21
CA PRO A 182 17.82 42.65 -23.59
C PRO A 182 18.49 43.50 -22.51
N THR A 183 18.63 44.80 -22.72
CA THR A 183 19.23 45.73 -21.75
C THR A 183 18.34 45.95 -20.53
N GLN A 184 17.02 46.06 -20.73
CA GLN A 184 16.06 46.18 -19.62
C GLN A 184 16.06 44.91 -18.77
N ARG A 185 16.07 43.73 -19.38
CA ARG A 185 16.17 42.45 -18.64
C ARG A 185 17.42 42.36 -17.80
N ASP A 186 18.57 42.80 -18.30
CA ASP A 186 19.82 42.78 -17.55
C ASP A 186 19.77 43.76 -16.36
N ALA A 187 19.22 44.95 -16.57
CA ALA A 187 18.97 45.92 -15.51
C ALA A 187 18.01 45.37 -14.44
N ASP A 188 16.89 44.78 -14.86
CA ASP A 188 15.88 44.20 -13.97
C ASP A 188 16.48 43.04 -13.14
N LYS A 189 17.32 42.19 -13.75
CA LYS A 189 18.04 41.12 -13.05
C LYS A 189 19.02 41.65 -11.99
N ARG A 190 19.79 42.69 -12.33
CA ARG A 190 20.74 43.31 -11.39
C ARG A 190 20.01 43.99 -10.24
N LEU A 191 18.91 44.68 -10.54
CA LEU A 191 18.08 45.33 -9.53
C LEU A 191 17.48 44.29 -8.58
N PHE A 192 16.92 43.19 -9.10
CA PHE A 192 16.38 42.11 -8.27
C PHE A 192 17.48 41.46 -7.41
N LEU A 193 18.64 41.13 -7.99
CA LEU A 193 19.78 40.58 -7.24
C LEU A 193 20.24 41.48 -6.09
N SER A 194 20.17 42.80 -6.27
CA SER A 194 20.55 43.77 -5.22
C SER A 194 19.56 43.82 -4.04
N ARG A 195 18.33 43.35 -4.23
CA ARG A 195 17.29 43.29 -3.19
C ARG A 195 17.37 42.02 -2.34
N LEU A 196 18.02 40.97 -2.82
CA LEU A 196 18.18 39.73 -2.07
C LEU A 196 19.26 39.92 -1.00
N GLU A 197 18.90 39.65 0.26
CA GLU A 197 19.78 39.82 1.42
C GLU A 197 20.71 38.60 1.60
N ASP A 198 20.16 37.39 1.41
CA ASP A 198 20.85 36.13 1.65
C ASP A 198 21.59 35.60 0.42
N GLU A 199 22.77 35.02 0.64
CA GLU A 199 23.56 34.46 -0.46
C GLU A 199 22.92 33.23 -1.09
N ILE A 200 22.16 32.46 -0.30
CA ILE A 200 21.41 31.28 -0.79
C ILE A 200 20.39 31.71 -1.84
N ASP A 201 19.64 32.79 -1.58
CA ASP A 201 18.64 33.31 -2.51
C ASP A 201 19.30 33.91 -3.75
N ARG A 202 20.43 34.61 -3.57
CA ARG A 202 21.22 35.11 -4.72
C ARG A 202 21.71 33.96 -5.58
N GLU A 203 22.21 32.87 -5.01
CA GLU A 203 22.63 31.69 -5.76
C GLU A 203 21.47 31.02 -6.49
N GLU A 204 20.32 30.84 -5.83
CA GLU A 204 19.12 30.28 -6.46
C GLU A 204 18.68 31.14 -7.66
N PHE A 205 18.66 32.47 -7.52
CA PHE A 205 18.33 33.36 -8.63
C PHE A 205 19.40 33.39 -9.72
N ARG A 206 20.70 33.33 -9.40
CA ARG A 206 21.76 33.23 -10.42
C ARG A 206 21.63 31.95 -11.25
N ASN A 207 21.25 30.84 -10.61
CA ASN A 207 21.12 29.54 -11.26
C ASN A 207 19.84 29.42 -12.10
N ARG A 208 18.70 29.87 -11.57
CA ARG A 208 17.37 29.66 -12.20
C ARG A 208 16.76 30.92 -12.79
N GLY A 209 17.27 32.10 -12.46
CA GLY A 209 16.73 33.40 -12.87
C GLY A 209 15.25 33.53 -12.49
N TRP A 210 14.47 34.06 -13.43
CA TRP A 210 13.01 34.22 -13.30
C TRP A 210 12.21 32.90 -13.20
N ALA A 211 12.89 31.74 -13.19
CA ALA A 211 12.29 30.43 -12.91
C ALA A 211 12.57 29.93 -11.48
N ALA A 212 13.20 30.73 -10.61
CA ALA A 212 13.48 30.41 -9.22
C ALA A 212 12.19 30.27 -8.38
N ALA A 213 11.66 29.06 -8.25
CA ALA A 213 10.37 28.83 -7.59
C ALA A 213 10.36 29.18 -6.09
N LEU A 214 11.53 29.12 -5.43
CA LEU A 214 11.67 29.49 -4.03
C LEU A 214 11.53 31.00 -3.79
N LEU A 215 11.84 31.81 -4.81
CA LEU A 215 11.78 33.27 -4.75
C LEU A 215 10.50 33.85 -5.39
N ALA A 216 9.47 33.02 -5.54
CA ALA A 216 8.26 33.39 -6.28
C ALA A 216 7.52 34.58 -5.66
N ALA A 217 7.55 34.71 -4.34
CA ALA A 217 6.86 35.80 -3.63
C ALA A 217 7.62 37.12 -3.80
N GLU A 218 8.94 37.08 -3.65
CA GLU A 218 9.88 38.19 -3.77
C GLU A 218 9.90 38.72 -5.20
N MET A 219 9.96 37.81 -6.19
CA MET A 219 9.87 38.18 -7.61
C MET A 219 8.51 38.77 -7.95
N ALA A 220 7.40 38.24 -7.40
CA ALA A 220 6.08 38.81 -7.63
C ALA A 220 5.99 40.23 -7.05
N ALA A 221 6.47 40.47 -5.83
CA ALA A 221 6.52 41.81 -5.23
C ALA A 221 7.36 42.78 -6.07
N PHE A 222 8.54 42.35 -6.54
CA PHE A 222 9.39 43.12 -7.43
C PHE A 222 8.65 43.53 -8.71
N TRP A 223 7.99 42.59 -9.38
CA TRP A 223 7.28 42.86 -10.63
C TRP A 223 6.02 43.70 -10.44
N GLU A 224 5.34 43.57 -9.31
CA GLU A 224 4.18 44.41 -8.96
C GLU A 224 4.60 45.88 -8.74
N GLU A 225 5.78 46.12 -8.13
CA GLU A 225 6.32 47.49 -8.02
C GLU A 225 6.73 48.07 -9.38
N LEU A 226 7.29 47.25 -10.28
CA LEU A 226 7.72 47.69 -11.61
C LEU A 226 6.56 47.87 -12.58
N VAL A 227 5.52 47.05 -12.44
CA VAL A 227 4.32 47.02 -13.28
C VAL A 227 3.12 46.77 -12.35
N PRO A 228 2.54 47.85 -11.78
CA PRO A 228 1.36 47.71 -10.94
C PRO A 228 0.20 47.04 -11.69
N GLY A 229 -0.51 46.14 -11.02
CA GLY A 229 -1.58 45.34 -11.60
C GLY A 229 -1.12 44.15 -12.44
N ALA A 230 0.17 43.81 -12.42
CA ALA A 230 0.74 42.74 -13.26
C ALA A 230 0.15 41.34 -13.00
N PHE A 231 -0.47 41.13 -11.83
CA PHE A 231 -1.03 39.85 -11.41
C PHE A 231 -2.53 39.91 -11.08
N GLU A 232 -3.23 41.02 -11.36
CA GLU A 232 -4.67 41.19 -11.03
C GLU A 232 -5.59 40.30 -11.88
N ASP A 233 -5.14 39.94 -13.08
CA ASP A 233 -5.87 39.10 -14.04
C ASP A 233 -5.67 37.59 -13.80
N LEU A 234 -4.82 37.21 -12.84
CA LEU A 234 -4.60 35.81 -12.51
C LEU A 234 -5.78 35.22 -11.74
N PRO A 235 -6.23 33.99 -12.10
CA PRO A 235 -7.30 33.33 -11.38
C PRO A 235 -6.90 33.05 -9.91
N VAL A 236 -7.85 33.30 -8.99
CA VAL A 236 -7.67 33.18 -7.54
C VAL A 236 -7.65 31.72 -7.09
#